data_AF-A0A3B8RRH7-F1
#
_entry.id   AF-A0A3B8RRH7-F1
#
_cell.length_a   1.000
_cell.length_b   1.000
_cell.length_c   1.000
_cell.angle_alpha   90.00
_cell.angle_beta   90.00
_cell.angle_gamma   90.00
#
_symmetry.space_group_name_H-M   'P 1'
#
loop_
_entity.id
_entity.type
_entity.pdbx_description
1 polymer ?
#
loop_
_entity_poly.entity_id
_entity_poly.type
_entity_poly.pdbx_seq_one_letter_code
_entity_poly.pdbx_strand_id
1 'polypeptide(L)'
;KDNILPYAPKSFYVEKKEKYYHLEWEPPDLAIDGDAAKYFVVYISASNNDMDFDDPQNIFTIVDGNATELIHIPEFDYEGQICFAISSLDKVQNESIENPIVIIE
;
A
#
# COMPACT_ATOMS: atom_id res chain seq x y z
N LYS A 1 3.28 -9.22 -24.03
CA LYS A 1 3.40 -9.09 -22.57
C LYS A 1 3.16 -7.63 -22.27
N ASP A 2 2.24 -7.33 -21.38
CA ASP A 2 2.03 -5.96 -20.92
C ASP A 2 3.22 -5.56 -20.05
N ASN A 3 3.88 -4.46 -20.40
CA ASN A 3 5.12 -4.01 -19.75
C ASN A 3 4.97 -2.58 -19.21
N ILE A 4 3.76 -2.01 -19.26
CA ILE A 4 3.48 -0.70 -18.70
C ILE A 4 3.04 -0.92 -17.26
N LEU A 5 3.80 -0.36 -16.33
CA LEU A 5 3.50 -0.46 -14.91
C LEU A 5 2.47 0.60 -14.52
N PRO A 6 1.55 0.29 -13.58
CA PRO A 6 0.64 1.29 -13.05
C PRO A 6 1.40 2.37 -12.27
N TYR A 7 0.81 3.55 -12.14
CA TYR A 7 1.33 4.56 -11.22
C TYR A 7 1.01 4.20 -9.76
N ALA A 8 1.82 4.75 -8.85
CA ALA A 8 1.64 4.61 -7.42
C ALA A 8 0.33 5.26 -6.92
N PRO A 9 -0.30 4.73 -5.86
CA PRO A 9 -1.42 5.40 -5.20
C PRO A 9 -1.02 6.82 -4.77
N LYS A 10 -1.99 7.74 -4.80
CA LYS A 10 -1.78 9.14 -4.44
C LYS A 10 -2.21 9.40 -3.00
N SER A 11 -1.67 10.45 -2.41
CA SER A 11 -2.13 10.99 -1.13
C SER A 11 -2.18 9.94 0.01
N PHE A 12 -1.27 8.95 -0.01
CA PHE A 12 -1.25 7.89 1.00
C PHE A 12 -0.98 8.47 2.39
N TYR A 13 -1.89 8.18 3.30
CA TYR A 13 -1.91 8.72 4.65
C TYR A 13 -2.23 7.61 5.64
N VAL A 14 -1.57 7.67 6.80
CA VAL A 14 -1.80 6.73 7.90
C VAL A 14 -2.00 7.52 9.18
N GLU A 15 -3.11 7.25 9.88
CA GLU A 15 -3.43 7.83 11.17
C GLU A 15 -3.55 6.74 12.24
N LYS A 16 -2.80 6.88 13.33
CA LYS A 16 -2.98 6.04 14.51
C LYS A 16 -4.21 6.49 15.30
N LYS A 17 -5.18 5.59 15.48
CA LYS A 17 -6.34 5.76 16.39
C LYS A 17 -6.14 4.88 17.64
N GLU A 18 -7.01 5.04 18.63
CA GLU A 18 -6.87 4.39 19.95
C GLU A 18 -6.68 2.85 19.93
N LYS A 19 -7.14 2.16 18.88
CA LYS A 19 -7.09 0.68 18.79
C LYS A 19 -6.74 0.15 17.41
N TYR A 20 -6.48 1.04 16.46
CA TYR A 20 -6.29 0.67 15.08
C TYR A 20 -5.52 1.74 14.30
N TYR A 21 -4.97 1.34 13.16
CA TYR A 21 -4.45 2.26 12.15
C TYR A 21 -5.48 2.46 11.05
N HIS A 22 -5.71 3.72 10.72
CA HIS A 22 -6.56 4.16 9.63
C HIS A 22 -5.68 4.54 8.44
N LEU A 23 -5.91 3.92 7.30
CA LEU A 23 -5.16 4.15 6.07
C LEU A 23 -6.09 4.75 5.02
N GLU A 24 -5.66 5.83 4.39
CA GLU A 24 -6.39 6.52 3.33
C GLU A 24 -5.45 6.74 2.13
N TRP A 25 -5.98 6.61 0.92
CA TRP A 25 -5.26 6.91 -0.31
C TRP A 25 -6.23 7.25 -1.45
N GLU A 26 -5.70 7.86 -2.50
CA GLU A 26 -6.42 8.11 -3.74
C GLU A 26 -5.91 7.17 -4.84
N PRO A 27 -6.78 6.73 -5.77
CA PRO A 27 -6.34 5.95 -6.91
C PRO A 27 -5.31 6.71 -7.76
N PRO A 28 -4.35 6.01 -8.39
CA PRO A 28 -3.43 6.62 -9.34
C PRO A 28 -4.17 7.22 -10.55
N ASP A 29 -3.47 8.07 -11.30
CA ASP A 29 -3.89 8.36 -12.66
C ASP A 29 -3.78 7.11 -13.54
N LEU A 30 -4.47 7.11 -14.68
CA LEU A 30 -4.31 6.04 -15.66
C LEU A 30 -2.85 5.97 -16.11
N ALA A 31 -2.35 4.74 -16.30
CA ALA A 31 -1.06 4.50 -16.91
C ALA A 31 -1.02 5.06 -18.35
N ILE A 32 0.18 5.13 -18.95
CA ILE A 32 0.37 5.78 -20.26
C ILE A 32 -0.41 5.11 -21.41
N ASP A 33 -0.79 3.85 -21.25
CA ASP A 33 -1.61 3.07 -22.17
C ASP A 33 -3.12 3.18 -21.88
N GLY A 34 -3.51 3.92 -20.84
CA GLY A 34 -4.88 4.11 -20.41
C GLY A 34 -5.38 3.06 -19.41
N ASP A 35 -4.53 2.15 -18.94
CA ASP A 35 -4.92 1.16 -17.94
C ASP A 35 -5.04 1.78 -16.55
N ALA A 36 -6.05 1.32 -15.80
CA ALA A 36 -6.27 1.68 -14.40
C ALA A 36 -5.71 0.59 -13.47
N ALA A 37 -5.31 0.99 -12.26
CA ALA A 37 -5.05 0.05 -11.18
C ALA A 37 -6.30 -0.83 -10.93
N LYS A 38 -6.07 -2.14 -10.80
CA LYS A 38 -7.09 -3.14 -10.49
C LYS A 38 -7.11 -3.53 -9.04
N TYR A 39 -5.98 -3.49 -8.38
CA TYR A 39 -5.86 -3.77 -6.96
C TYR A 39 -4.88 -2.83 -6.29
N PHE A 40 -4.96 -2.74 -4.98
CA PHE A 40 -3.90 -2.20 -4.14
C PHE A 40 -3.38 -3.28 -3.21
N VAL A 41 -2.08 -3.34 -3.01
CA VAL A 41 -1.45 -4.17 -1.97
C VAL A 41 -1.05 -3.26 -0.83
N VAL A 42 -1.50 -3.60 0.38
CA VAL A 42 -1.14 -2.90 1.61
C VAL A 42 -0.12 -3.74 2.34
N TYR A 43 1.01 -3.11 2.67
CA TYR A 43 2.11 -3.75 3.38
C TYR A 43 2.27 -3.17 4.79
N ILE A 44 2.67 -4.01 5.74
CA ILE A 44 3.01 -3.62 7.11
C ILE A 44 4.28 -4.36 7.52
N SER A 45 5.23 -3.61 8.07
CA SER A 45 6.48 -4.16 8.61
C SER A 45 6.84 -3.46 9.91
N ALA A 46 7.34 -4.22 10.88
CA ALA A 46 7.90 -3.69 12.13
C ALA A 46 9.43 -3.54 12.09
N SER A 47 10.01 -3.64 10.88
CA SER A 47 11.45 -3.51 10.67
C SER A 47 11.88 -2.05 10.71
N ASN A 48 13.10 -1.82 11.23
CA ASN A 48 13.75 -0.52 11.39
C ASN A 48 13.97 0.20 10.04
N ASN A 49 12.92 0.89 9.56
CA ASN A 49 12.88 1.83 8.44
C ASN A 49 12.76 1.29 7.01
N ASP A 50 12.87 -0.02 6.76
CA ASP A 50 12.82 -0.56 5.40
C ASP A 50 11.63 -1.52 5.19
N MET A 51 10.84 -1.23 4.16
CA MET A 51 9.82 -2.13 3.62
C MET A 51 10.45 -3.02 2.55
N ASP A 52 10.37 -4.34 2.74
CA ASP A 52 10.73 -5.31 1.71
C ASP A 52 9.45 -5.72 0.95
N PHE A 53 9.28 -5.22 -0.27
CA PHE A 53 8.12 -5.52 -1.12
C PHE A 53 8.17 -6.92 -1.73
N ASP A 54 9.34 -7.58 -1.72
CA ASP A 54 9.52 -8.95 -2.21
C ASP A 54 9.26 -10.01 -1.12
N ASP A 55 9.20 -9.62 0.17
CA ASP A 55 8.80 -10.53 1.26
C ASP A 55 7.27 -10.59 1.38
N PRO A 56 6.63 -11.71 1.00
CA PRO A 56 5.18 -11.84 1.08
C PRO A 56 4.64 -11.79 2.51
N GLN A 57 5.48 -11.94 3.55
CA GLN A 57 5.07 -11.76 4.94
C GLN A 57 4.72 -10.31 5.29
N ASN A 58 5.23 -9.35 4.51
CA ASN A 58 4.89 -7.94 4.70
C ASN A 58 3.53 -7.59 4.10
N ILE A 59 2.94 -8.45 3.26
CA ILE A 59 1.60 -8.22 2.68
C ILE A 59 0.55 -8.40 3.78
N PHE A 60 -0.09 -7.29 4.14
CA PHE A 60 -1.21 -7.31 5.09
C PHE A 60 -2.52 -7.68 4.39
N THR A 61 -2.82 -7.04 3.27
CA THR A 61 -4.02 -7.33 2.47
C THR A 61 -3.90 -6.85 1.03
N ILE A 62 -4.79 -7.36 0.18
CA ILE A 62 -5.00 -6.88 -1.18
C ILE A 62 -6.46 -6.42 -1.28
N VAL A 63 -6.68 -5.21 -1.78
CA VAL A 63 -8.02 -4.60 -1.94
C VAL A 63 -8.28 -4.24 -3.39
N ASP A 64 -9.56 -4.06 -3.73
CA ASP A 64 -9.97 -3.64 -5.08
C ASP A 64 -9.47 -2.23 -5.42
N GLY A 65 -9.19 -1.97 -6.70
CA GLY A 65 -8.66 -0.68 -7.19
C GLY A 65 -9.60 0.52 -7.01
N ASN A 66 -10.85 0.31 -6.60
CA ASN A 66 -11.77 1.37 -6.19
C ASN A 66 -11.74 1.65 -4.67
N ALA A 67 -11.03 0.85 -3.87
CA ALA A 67 -10.86 1.10 -2.45
C ALA A 67 -9.94 2.31 -2.23
N THR A 68 -10.35 3.22 -1.36
CA THR A 68 -9.61 4.45 -1.02
C THR A 68 -9.34 4.56 0.48
N GLU A 69 -9.79 3.59 1.26
CA GLU A 69 -9.77 3.64 2.72
C GLU A 69 -9.76 2.23 3.32
N LEU A 70 -8.97 2.03 4.37
CA LEU A 70 -8.97 0.84 5.21
C LEU A 70 -8.92 1.25 6.69
N ILE A 71 -10.05 1.04 7.39
CA ILE A 71 -10.26 1.61 8.73
C ILE A 71 -9.75 0.69 9.85
N HIS A 72 -9.44 -0.58 9.61
CA HIS A 72 -9.25 -1.52 10.73
C HIS A 72 -8.05 -2.43 10.55
N ILE A 73 -6.87 -1.90 10.87
CA ILE A 73 -5.70 -2.71 11.20
C ILE A 73 -5.59 -2.69 12.73
N PRO A 74 -5.83 -3.82 13.44
CA PRO A 74 -5.67 -3.87 14.89
C PRO A 74 -4.29 -3.35 15.28
N GLU A 75 -4.22 -2.56 16.36
CA GLU A 75 -2.91 -2.19 16.90
C GLU A 75 -2.15 -3.46 17.27
N PHE A 76 -0.96 -3.60 16.69
CA PHE A 76 -0.03 -4.68 17.02
C PHE A 76 0.96 -4.16 18.06
N ASP A 77 1.31 -5.03 19.01
CA ASP A 77 2.27 -4.72 20.06
C ASP A 77 3.69 -4.85 19.49
N TYR A 78 4.09 -3.87 18.67
CA TYR A 78 5.45 -3.77 18.15
C TYR A 78 6.28 -2.85 19.03
N GLU A 79 7.42 -3.36 19.51
CA GLU A 79 8.45 -2.53 20.11
C GLU A 79 9.23 -1.83 18.99
N GLY A 80 8.85 -0.60 18.64
CA GLY A 80 9.58 0.24 17.68
C GLY A 80 8.71 0.87 16.60
N GLN A 81 9.35 1.30 15.52
CA GLN A 81 8.70 1.95 14.38
C GLN A 81 7.89 0.95 13.56
N ILE A 82 6.72 1.35 13.10
CA ILE A 82 5.88 0.58 12.19
C ILE A 82 5.88 1.26 10.82
N CYS A 83 6.24 0.50 9.80
CA CYS A 83 6.28 0.91 8.41
C CYS A 83 5.03 0.42 7.68
N PHE A 84 4.29 1.35 7.09
CA PHE A 84 3.15 1.08 6.22
C PHE A 84 3.52 1.46 4.80
N ALA A 85 3.15 0.62 3.84
CA ALA A 85 3.32 0.95 2.43
C ALA A 85 2.12 0.50 1.61
N ILE A 86 1.96 1.09 0.43
CA ILE A 86 0.91 0.71 -0.52
C ILE A 86 1.46 0.67 -1.95
N SER A 87 0.99 -0.29 -2.74
CA SER A 87 1.31 -0.39 -4.17
C SER A 87 0.05 -0.58 -5.01
N SER A 88 0.12 -0.19 -6.28
CA SER A 88 -0.94 -0.45 -7.27
C SER A 88 -0.60 -1.70 -8.07
N LEU A 89 -1.59 -2.56 -8.34
CA LEU A 89 -1.48 -3.65 -9.31
C LEU A 89 -2.36 -3.41 -10.53
N ASP A 90 -1.85 -3.71 -11.72
CA ASP A 90 -2.64 -3.73 -12.95
C ASP A 90 -3.46 -5.03 -13.13
N LYS A 91 -4.13 -5.17 -14.28
CA LYS A 91 -4.97 -6.34 -14.61
C LYS A 91 -4.18 -7.64 -14.80
N VAL A 92 -2.87 -7.57 -15.01
CA VAL A 92 -1.96 -8.72 -15.16
C VAL A 92 -1.01 -8.88 -13.97
N GLN A 93 -1.28 -8.17 -12.87
CA GLN A 93 -0.55 -8.22 -11.60
C GLN A 93 0.86 -7.63 -11.65
N ASN A 94 1.14 -6.70 -12.57
CA ASN A 94 2.34 -5.88 -12.45
C ASN A 94 2.16 -4.81 -11.36
N GLU A 95 3.19 -4.63 -10.53
CA GLU A 95 3.23 -3.66 -9.45
C GLU A 95 3.76 -2.29 -9.90
N SER A 96 3.34 -1.22 -9.22
CA SER A 96 3.86 0.13 -9.42
C SER A 96 5.36 0.24 -9.18
N ILE A 97 6.02 1.17 -9.90
CA ILE A 97 7.47 1.41 -9.76
C ILE A 97 7.83 1.97 -8.39
N GLU A 98 6.98 2.83 -7.86
CA GLU A 98 7.14 3.46 -6.56
C GLU A 98 5.96 3.08 -5.68
N ASN A 99 6.25 2.96 -4.38
CA ASN A 99 5.28 2.58 -3.37
C ASN A 99 5.38 3.60 -2.23
N PRO A 100 4.32 4.41 -1.97
CA PRO A 100 4.33 5.35 -0.85
C PRO A 100 4.53 4.63 0.47
N ILE A 101 5.38 5.20 1.33
CA ILE A 101 5.73 4.65 2.64
C ILE A 101 5.42 5.69 3.72
N VAL A 102 4.82 5.25 4.81
CA VAL A 102 4.60 6.04 6.04
C VAL A 102 5.14 5.26 7.23
N ILE A 103 5.95 5.92 8.05
CA ILE A 103 6.52 5.35 9.27
C ILE A 103 5.87 6.02 10.48
N ILE A 104 5.38 5.23 11.42
CA ILE A 104 4.80 5.67 12.69
C ILE A 104 5.68 5.21 13.85
N GLU A 105 5.96 6.11 14.78
CA GLU A 105 6.70 5.87 16.03
C GLU A 105 5.78 5.57 17.22
#